data_AF-A0A953RVN9-F1
#
_entry.id   AF-A0A953RVN9-F1
#
_cell.length_a   1.000
_cell.length_b   1.000
_cell.length_c   1.000
_cell.angle_alpha   90.00
_cell.angle_beta   90.00
_cell.angle_gamma   90.00
#
_symmetry.space_group_name_H-M   'P 1'
#
loop_
_entity.id
_entity.type
_entity.pdbx_description
1 polymer ?
#
loop_
_entity_poly.entity_id
_entity_poly.type
_entity_poly.pdbx_seq_one_letter_code
_entity_poly.pdbx_strand_id
1 'polypeptide(L)'
;MKTVQSAAESVEELKRLILDYYQLKAFYANTLGEFSAPVPDEFPEEGDTEAWRERNGTLAVHKPFYHPFRQVLGDGPSAGQRKASEFLDRYGALRRRLEDYCSIYEATGLLSALRPTDVNTSEGEGIVRALALHIDHLKRALSRIAPDTLVDVRIETELPALLRDARKRRGHTQQTAADEMKVSLDSVKTWEAGKHRPEGDNRSAVERYIRKAFLSGSPETPPNP
;
A
#
# COMPACT_ATOMS: atom_id res chain seq x y z
N MET A 1 29.04 -15.77 -10.81
CA MET A 1 28.84 -14.64 -9.89
C MET A 1 27.80 -13.63 -10.36
N LYS A 2 27.66 -13.29 -11.66
CA LYS A 2 26.65 -12.33 -12.14
C LYS A 2 25.18 -12.73 -11.89
N THR A 3 24.84 -14.02 -11.94
CA THR A 3 23.44 -14.50 -11.85
C THR A 3 22.82 -14.38 -10.46
N VAL A 4 23.62 -14.56 -9.40
CA VAL A 4 23.14 -14.47 -8.00
C VAL A 4 22.92 -13.00 -7.59
N GLN A 5 23.80 -12.11 -8.06
CA GLN A 5 23.69 -10.68 -7.79
C GLN A 5 22.43 -10.08 -8.44
N SER A 6 22.13 -10.49 -9.67
CA SER A 6 20.90 -10.10 -10.38
C SER A 6 19.62 -10.56 -9.67
N ALA A 7 19.60 -11.74 -9.05
CA ALA A 7 18.42 -12.24 -8.33
C ALA A 7 18.15 -11.46 -7.03
N ALA A 8 19.19 -11.16 -6.24
CA ALA A 8 19.04 -10.38 -5.02
C ALA A 8 18.58 -8.93 -5.31
N GLU A 9 19.13 -8.32 -6.37
CA GLU A 9 18.71 -7.01 -6.85
C GLU A 9 17.24 -7.01 -7.30
N SER A 10 16.79 -8.07 -7.99
CA SER A 10 15.39 -8.23 -8.39
C SER A 10 14.44 -8.28 -7.19
N VAL A 11 14.78 -9.06 -6.17
CA VAL A 11 13.96 -9.20 -4.96
C VAL A 11 13.85 -7.86 -4.23
N GLU A 12 14.96 -7.14 -4.08
CA GLU A 12 14.99 -5.85 -3.39
C GLU A 12 14.22 -4.76 -4.18
N GLU A 13 14.33 -4.73 -5.50
CA GLU A 13 13.55 -3.77 -6.30
C GLU A 13 12.05 -4.08 -6.26
N LEU A 14 11.66 -5.36 -6.34
CA LEU A 14 10.25 -5.75 -6.21
C LEU A 14 9.69 -5.40 -4.83
N LYS A 15 10.47 -5.59 -3.77
CA LYS A 15 10.13 -5.15 -2.40
C LYS A 15 9.88 -3.63 -2.37
N ARG A 16 10.79 -2.83 -2.94
CA ARG A 16 10.64 -1.37 -2.98
C ARG A 16 9.39 -0.94 -3.76
N LEU A 17 9.16 -1.53 -4.92
CA LEU A 17 7.95 -1.28 -5.71
C LEU A 17 6.68 -1.53 -4.89
N ILE A 18 6.60 -2.65 -4.15
CA ILE A 18 5.43 -2.93 -3.30
C ILE A 18 5.24 -1.83 -2.24
N LEU A 19 6.31 -1.45 -1.54
CA LEU A 19 6.26 -0.42 -0.50
C LEU A 19 5.83 0.94 -1.07
N ASP A 20 6.35 1.31 -2.24
CA ASP A 20 6.01 2.57 -2.89
C ASP A 20 4.55 2.59 -3.40
N TYR A 21 4.05 1.47 -3.94
CA TYR A 21 2.63 1.35 -4.28
C TYR A 21 1.73 1.46 -3.05
N TYR A 22 2.15 0.93 -1.91
CA TYR A 22 1.45 1.12 -0.63
C TYR A 22 1.41 2.59 -0.22
N GLN A 23 2.53 3.29 -0.30
CA GLN A 23 2.61 4.72 0.02
C GLN A 23 1.73 5.54 -0.93
N LEU A 24 1.73 5.24 -2.22
CA LEU A 24 0.88 5.89 -3.20
C LEU A 24 -0.61 5.66 -2.90
N LYS A 25 -1.00 4.42 -2.58
CA LYS A 25 -2.37 4.09 -2.19
C LYS A 25 -2.80 4.86 -0.94
N ALA A 26 -1.96 4.91 0.09
CA ALA A 26 -2.24 5.64 1.32
C ALA A 26 -2.35 7.15 1.07
N PHE A 27 -1.43 7.72 0.29
CA PHE A 27 -1.47 9.12 -0.14
C PHE A 27 -2.80 9.45 -0.83
N TYR A 28 -3.22 8.62 -1.79
CA TYR A 28 -4.43 8.87 -2.54
C TYR A 28 -5.70 8.67 -1.69
N ALA A 29 -5.74 7.66 -0.83
CA ALA A 29 -6.84 7.47 0.11
C ALA A 29 -7.00 8.65 1.09
N ASN A 30 -5.89 9.18 1.62
CA ASN A 30 -5.92 10.37 2.47
C ASN A 30 -6.39 11.60 1.69
N THR A 31 -5.90 11.77 0.45
CA THR A 31 -6.35 12.85 -0.44
C THR A 31 -7.85 12.76 -0.69
N LEU A 32 -8.40 11.57 -0.95
CA LEU A 32 -9.85 11.41 -1.08
C LEU A 32 -10.61 11.79 0.20
N GLY A 33 -10.06 11.47 1.37
CA GLY A 33 -10.62 11.88 2.65
C GLY A 33 -10.66 13.41 2.83
N GLU A 34 -9.57 14.09 2.47
CA GLU A 34 -9.47 15.56 2.49
C GLU A 34 -10.48 16.22 1.53
N PHE A 35 -10.78 15.58 0.40
CA PHE A 35 -11.72 16.06 -0.63
C PHE A 35 -13.01 15.23 -0.70
N SER A 36 -13.46 14.75 0.47
CA SER A 36 -14.64 13.88 0.60
C SER A 36 -15.98 14.61 0.52
N ALA A 37 -15.96 15.94 0.56
CA ALA A 37 -17.15 16.75 0.40
C ALA A 37 -17.84 16.42 -0.93
N PRO A 38 -19.16 16.18 -0.94
CA PRO A 38 -19.88 15.93 -2.17
C PRO A 38 -19.72 17.11 -3.11
N VAL A 39 -19.45 16.82 -4.39
CA VAL A 39 -19.47 17.86 -5.42
C VAL A 39 -20.90 18.37 -5.50
N PRO A 40 -21.16 19.69 -5.35
CA PRO A 40 -22.52 20.22 -5.42
C PRO A 40 -23.22 19.80 -6.71
N ASP A 41 -24.51 19.47 -6.67
CA ASP A 41 -25.24 19.06 -7.87
C ASP A 41 -25.44 20.25 -8.82
N GLU A 42 -25.61 21.44 -8.25
CA GLU A 42 -25.75 22.68 -9.01
C GLU A 42 -24.40 23.15 -9.56
N PHE A 43 -24.42 23.62 -10.81
CA PHE A 43 -23.26 24.24 -11.42
C PHE A 43 -23.11 25.67 -10.88
N PRO A 44 -21.87 26.12 -10.62
CA PRO A 44 -21.64 27.51 -10.25
C PRO A 44 -22.10 28.47 -11.35
N GLU A 45 -22.52 29.67 -10.95
CA GLU A 45 -22.95 30.72 -11.88
C GLU A 45 -21.85 31.05 -12.91
N GLU A 46 -22.28 31.44 -14.10
CA GLU A 46 -21.38 31.86 -15.17
C GLU A 46 -20.67 33.16 -14.75
N GLY A 47 -19.39 33.05 -14.39
CA GLY A 47 -18.58 34.17 -13.87
C GLY A 47 -17.98 33.92 -12.49
N ASP A 48 -18.52 32.98 -11.71
CA ASP A 48 -17.97 32.60 -10.40
C ASP A 48 -16.77 31.66 -10.55
N THR A 49 -15.62 32.27 -10.88
CA THR A 49 -14.37 31.56 -11.14
C THR A 49 -13.88 30.80 -9.92
N GLU A 50 -14.16 31.29 -8.70
CA GLU A 50 -13.71 30.65 -7.46
C GLU A 50 -14.51 29.37 -7.18
N ALA A 51 -15.83 29.42 -7.30
CA ALA A 51 -16.67 28.23 -7.14
C ALA A 51 -16.40 27.17 -8.22
N TRP A 52 -16.15 27.59 -9.47
CA TRP A 52 -15.69 26.67 -10.53
C TRP A 52 -14.33 26.04 -10.21
N ARG A 53 -13.41 26.81 -9.64
CA ARG A 53 -12.08 26.34 -9.24
C ARG A 53 -12.13 25.33 -8.09
N GLU A 54 -13.00 25.56 -7.10
CA GLU A 54 -13.24 24.62 -6.00
C GLU A 54 -13.84 23.31 -6.51
N ARG A 55 -14.93 23.41 -7.30
CA ARG A 55 -15.59 22.25 -7.93
C ARG A 55 -14.61 21.40 -8.73
N ASN A 56 -13.83 22.03 -9.60
CA ASN A 56 -12.84 21.33 -10.41
C ASN A 56 -11.69 20.76 -9.55
N GLY A 57 -11.36 21.39 -8.43
CA GLY A 57 -10.43 20.84 -7.45
C GLY A 57 -10.88 19.50 -6.89
N THR A 58 -12.12 19.42 -6.40
CA THR A 58 -12.69 18.17 -5.90
C THR A 58 -12.78 17.13 -7.02
N LEU A 59 -13.32 17.50 -8.18
CA LEU A 59 -13.43 16.58 -9.32
C LEU A 59 -12.07 16.08 -9.84
N ALA A 60 -11.02 16.89 -9.77
CA ALA A 60 -9.67 16.46 -10.13
C ALA A 60 -9.15 15.35 -9.19
N VAL A 61 -9.48 15.40 -7.90
CA VAL A 61 -9.10 14.35 -6.96
C VAL A 61 -9.89 13.07 -7.24
N HIS A 62 -11.20 13.16 -7.47
CA HIS A 62 -12.04 11.98 -7.75
C HIS A 62 -11.75 11.35 -9.11
N LYS A 63 -11.36 12.15 -10.11
CA LYS A 63 -11.14 11.72 -11.49
C LYS A 63 -9.80 12.27 -12.01
N PRO A 64 -8.66 11.88 -11.42
CA PRO A 64 -7.37 12.48 -11.74
C PRO A 64 -6.94 12.26 -13.20
N PHE A 65 -7.39 11.18 -13.83
CA PHE A 65 -7.07 10.91 -15.23
C PHE A 65 -7.94 11.70 -16.22
N TYR A 66 -9.03 12.33 -15.77
CA TYR A 66 -9.87 13.16 -16.63
C TYR A 66 -9.29 14.57 -16.76
N HIS A 67 -8.65 14.82 -17.89
CA HIS A 67 -7.91 16.06 -18.15
C HIS A 67 -8.71 17.36 -17.89
N PRO A 68 -9.99 17.49 -18.28
CA PRO A 68 -10.73 18.72 -18.06
C PRO A 68 -10.77 19.21 -16.61
N PHE A 69 -10.88 18.32 -15.61
CA PHE A 69 -10.91 18.75 -14.21
C PHE A 69 -9.57 19.24 -13.69
N ARG A 70 -8.47 18.88 -14.36
CA ARG A 70 -7.12 19.35 -14.04
C ARG A 70 -6.75 20.66 -14.74
N GLN A 71 -7.61 21.17 -15.64
CA GLN A 71 -7.36 22.47 -16.28
C GLN A 71 -7.38 23.58 -15.23
N VAL A 72 -6.31 24.37 -15.22
CA VAL A 72 -6.17 25.51 -14.32
C VAL A 72 -7.17 26.59 -14.69
N LEU A 73 -7.98 27.00 -13.71
CA LEU A 73 -8.90 28.13 -13.81
C LEU A 73 -8.39 29.30 -12.96
N GLY A 74 -8.33 30.50 -13.54
CA GLY A 74 -7.82 31.71 -12.86
C GLY A 74 -6.31 31.68 -12.59
N ASP A 75 -5.89 32.19 -11.44
CA ASP A 75 -4.48 32.50 -11.13
C ASP A 75 -3.59 31.28 -10.78
N GLY A 76 -4.08 30.05 -10.94
CA GLY A 76 -3.28 28.86 -10.69
C GLY A 76 -4.08 27.61 -10.32
N PRO A 77 -3.41 26.46 -10.13
CA PRO A 77 -4.11 25.23 -9.76
C PRO A 77 -4.76 25.37 -8.38
N SER A 78 -5.92 24.74 -8.18
CA SER A 78 -6.51 24.57 -6.85
C SER A 78 -5.72 23.54 -6.02
N ALA A 79 -6.04 23.43 -4.72
CA ALA A 79 -5.40 22.43 -3.86
C ALA A 79 -5.64 21.00 -4.37
N GLY A 80 -6.88 20.68 -4.78
CA GLY A 80 -7.23 19.37 -5.31
C GLY A 80 -6.52 19.08 -6.64
N GLN A 81 -6.39 20.07 -7.53
CA GLN A 81 -5.63 19.93 -8.77
C GLN A 81 -4.15 19.64 -8.53
N ARG A 82 -3.53 20.30 -7.54
CA ARG A 82 -2.12 20.01 -7.16
C ARG A 82 -1.97 18.58 -6.65
N LYS A 83 -2.86 18.13 -5.76
CA LYS A 83 -2.85 16.76 -5.24
C LYS A 83 -3.09 15.71 -6.33
N ALA A 84 -4.00 15.98 -7.26
CA ALA A 84 -4.25 15.13 -8.41
C ALA A 84 -3.01 15.04 -9.33
N SER A 85 -2.33 16.15 -9.59
CA SER A 85 -1.06 16.16 -10.34
C SER A 85 0.01 15.36 -9.62
N GLU A 86 0.19 15.59 -8.32
CA GLU A 86 1.16 14.86 -7.50
C GLU A 86 0.88 13.34 -7.52
N PHE A 87 -0.38 12.93 -7.44
CA PHE A 87 -0.78 11.53 -7.60
C PHE A 87 -0.34 10.97 -8.95
N LEU A 88 -0.66 11.66 -10.05
CA LEU A 88 -0.33 11.22 -11.41
C LEU A 88 1.18 11.12 -11.64
N ASP A 89 1.95 12.08 -11.13
CA ASP A 89 3.40 12.09 -11.26
C ASP A 89 4.02 10.90 -10.53
N ARG A 90 3.60 10.67 -9.27
CA ARG A 90 4.05 9.51 -8.48
C ARG A 90 3.63 8.19 -9.13
N TYR A 91 2.39 8.08 -9.58
CA TYR A 91 1.90 6.88 -10.27
C TYR A 91 2.67 6.61 -11.56
N GLY A 92 2.87 7.63 -12.40
CA GLY A 92 3.62 7.51 -13.66
C GLY A 92 5.10 7.17 -13.44
N ALA A 93 5.73 7.70 -12.39
CA ALA A 93 7.09 7.31 -12.00
C ALA A 93 7.17 5.84 -11.55
N LEU A 94 6.24 5.39 -10.69
CA LEU A 94 6.18 3.99 -10.26
C LEU A 94 5.84 3.03 -11.39
N ARG A 95 4.98 3.46 -12.32
CA ARG A 95 4.65 2.65 -13.49
C ARG A 95 5.88 2.45 -14.38
N ARG A 96 6.64 3.50 -14.66
CA ARG A 96 7.90 3.41 -15.43
C ARG A 96 8.92 2.50 -14.74
N ARG A 97 9.11 2.64 -13.42
CA ARG A 97 10.00 1.75 -12.66
C ARG A 97 9.57 0.28 -12.72
N LEU A 98 8.27 0.00 -12.68
CA LEU A 98 7.74 -1.35 -12.85
C LEU A 98 7.97 -1.88 -14.28
N GLU A 99 7.84 -1.04 -15.30
CA GLU A 99 8.15 -1.38 -16.69
C GLU A 99 9.63 -1.70 -16.85
N ASP A 100 10.52 -0.88 -16.28
CA ASP A 100 11.96 -1.12 -16.24
C ASP A 100 12.29 -2.44 -15.53
N TYR A 101 11.70 -2.69 -14.35
CA TYR A 101 11.83 -3.95 -13.62
C TYR A 101 11.42 -5.16 -14.49
N CYS A 102 10.27 -5.09 -15.15
CA CYS A 102 9.78 -6.19 -15.97
C CYS A 102 10.62 -6.41 -17.23
N SER A 103 11.22 -5.35 -17.77
CA SER A 103 12.17 -5.42 -18.89
C SER A 103 13.47 -6.08 -18.48
N ILE A 104 14.06 -5.65 -17.34
CA ILE A 104 15.35 -6.14 -16.84
C ILE A 104 15.28 -7.61 -16.38
N TYR A 105 14.18 -8.00 -15.73
CA TYR A 105 14.03 -9.33 -15.12
C TYR A 105 13.05 -10.25 -15.86
N GLU A 106 12.71 -9.91 -17.11
CA GLU A 106 11.81 -10.69 -17.99
C GLU A 106 10.44 -11.01 -17.35
N ALA A 107 9.96 -10.17 -16.44
CA ALA A 107 8.74 -10.39 -15.67
C ALA A 107 7.49 -9.82 -16.36
N THR A 108 7.39 -9.91 -17.69
CA THR A 108 6.35 -9.27 -18.50
C THR A 108 4.92 -9.63 -18.09
N GLY A 109 4.70 -10.81 -17.54
CA GLY A 109 3.41 -11.24 -16.98
C GLY A 109 2.89 -10.35 -15.84
N LEU A 110 3.77 -9.65 -15.11
CA LEU A 110 3.37 -8.64 -14.11
C LEU A 110 2.74 -7.42 -14.76
N LEU A 111 3.29 -6.91 -15.87
CA LEU A 111 2.71 -5.76 -16.57
C LEU A 111 1.32 -6.07 -17.13
N SER A 112 1.12 -7.28 -17.65
CA SER A 112 -0.18 -7.71 -18.17
C SER A 112 -1.25 -7.81 -17.07
N ALA A 113 -0.85 -8.20 -15.85
CA ALA A 113 -1.75 -8.26 -14.70
C ALA A 113 -2.07 -6.89 -14.08
N LEU A 114 -1.27 -5.86 -14.41
CA LEU A 114 -1.32 -4.53 -13.80
C LEU A 114 -1.66 -3.50 -14.88
N ARG A 115 -2.90 -3.47 -15.36
CA ARG A 115 -3.24 -2.63 -16.51
C ARG A 115 -3.42 -1.18 -16.05
N PRO A 116 -2.82 -0.21 -16.74
CA PRO A 116 -3.03 1.22 -16.42
C PRO A 116 -4.51 1.61 -16.43
N THR A 117 -5.30 0.96 -17.29
CA THR A 117 -6.75 1.17 -17.38
C THR A 117 -7.51 0.85 -16.09
N ASP A 118 -7.02 -0.09 -15.27
CA ASP A 118 -7.70 -0.46 -14.02
C ASP A 118 -7.71 0.74 -13.05
N VAL A 119 -6.66 1.58 -13.11
CA VAL A 119 -6.57 2.83 -12.35
C VAL A 119 -7.26 3.97 -13.11
N ASN A 120 -7.03 4.11 -14.41
CA ASN A 120 -7.52 5.27 -15.18
C ASN A 120 -9.04 5.32 -15.34
N THR A 121 -9.71 4.17 -15.38
CA THR A 121 -11.18 4.08 -15.54
C THR A 121 -11.93 4.18 -14.22
N SER A 122 -11.20 4.16 -13.11
CA SER A 122 -11.77 4.17 -11.77
C SER A 122 -11.96 5.61 -11.26
N GLU A 123 -13.02 5.82 -10.49
CA GLU A 123 -13.25 7.06 -9.74
C GLU A 123 -12.92 6.87 -8.27
N GLY A 124 -12.21 7.82 -7.65
CA GLY A 124 -11.93 7.88 -6.23
C GLY A 124 -11.60 6.53 -5.59
N GLU A 125 -12.54 5.97 -4.83
CA GLU A 125 -12.37 4.66 -4.17
C GLU A 125 -11.99 3.52 -5.14
N GLY A 126 -12.45 3.57 -6.39
CA GLY A 126 -12.07 2.62 -7.42
C GLY A 126 -10.56 2.61 -7.67
N ILE A 127 -9.91 3.79 -7.65
CA ILE A 127 -8.46 3.91 -7.79
C ILE A 127 -7.76 3.28 -6.57
N VAL A 128 -8.27 3.50 -5.36
CA VAL A 128 -7.75 2.87 -4.13
C VAL A 128 -7.85 1.34 -4.22
N ARG A 129 -8.96 0.82 -4.74
CA ARG A 129 -9.17 -0.62 -4.98
C ARG A 129 -8.22 -1.15 -6.06
N ALA A 130 -8.06 -0.45 -7.19
CA ALA A 130 -7.14 -0.83 -8.25
C ALA A 130 -5.69 -0.90 -7.76
N LEU A 131 -5.23 0.10 -6.99
CA LEU A 131 -3.91 0.08 -6.38
C LEU A 131 -3.73 -1.07 -5.37
N ALA A 132 -4.78 -1.42 -4.61
CA ALA A 132 -4.74 -2.59 -3.73
C ALA A 132 -4.56 -3.90 -4.51
N LEU A 133 -5.29 -4.07 -5.61
CA LEU A 133 -5.10 -5.22 -6.51
C LEU A 133 -3.69 -5.26 -7.08
N HIS A 134 -3.14 -4.09 -7.45
CA HIS A 134 -1.78 -4.01 -7.96
C HIS A 134 -0.75 -4.51 -6.94
N ILE A 135 -0.88 -4.05 -5.69
CA ILE A 135 -0.06 -4.49 -4.57
C ILE A 135 -0.15 -6.01 -4.39
N ASP A 136 -1.36 -6.58 -4.43
CA ASP A 136 -1.56 -8.02 -4.27
C ASP A 136 -0.88 -8.86 -5.36
N HIS A 137 -0.92 -8.39 -6.61
CA HIS A 137 -0.21 -9.03 -7.71
C HIS A 137 1.32 -9.01 -7.51
N LEU A 138 1.88 -7.87 -7.10
CA LEU A 138 3.30 -7.75 -6.81
C LEU A 138 3.71 -8.64 -5.62
N LYS A 139 2.90 -8.71 -4.56
CA LYS A 139 3.12 -9.62 -3.44
C LYS A 139 3.11 -11.08 -3.85
N ARG A 140 2.20 -11.50 -4.75
CA ARG A 140 2.17 -12.86 -5.28
C ARG A 140 3.44 -13.18 -6.07
N ALA A 141 3.95 -12.23 -6.84
CA ALA A 141 5.25 -12.41 -7.51
C ALA A 141 6.39 -12.53 -6.50
N LEU A 142 6.46 -11.64 -5.51
CA LEU A 142 7.49 -11.70 -4.46
C LEU A 142 7.42 -13.02 -3.68
N SER A 143 6.22 -13.51 -3.35
CA SER A 143 6.02 -14.78 -2.66
C SER A 143 6.63 -15.98 -3.38
N ARG A 144 6.69 -15.94 -4.72
CA ARG A 144 7.23 -17.05 -5.54
C ARG A 144 8.74 -17.08 -5.55
N ILE A 145 9.39 -15.91 -5.43
CA ILE A 145 10.84 -15.78 -5.56
C ILE A 145 11.55 -15.59 -4.22
N ALA A 146 10.89 -14.99 -3.23
CA ALA A 146 11.44 -14.66 -1.92
C ALA A 146 10.33 -14.59 -0.86
N PRO A 147 9.77 -15.74 -0.42
CA PRO A 147 8.69 -15.79 0.57
C PRO A 147 9.07 -15.14 1.91
N ASP A 148 10.33 -15.26 2.32
CA ASP A 148 10.82 -14.66 3.56
C ASP A 148 10.80 -13.13 3.49
N THR A 149 11.19 -12.56 2.34
CA THR A 149 11.13 -11.11 2.10
C THR A 149 9.69 -10.59 2.06
N LEU A 150 8.72 -11.42 1.64
CA LEU A 150 7.31 -11.04 1.72
C LEU A 150 6.87 -10.84 3.17
N VAL A 151 7.38 -11.62 4.13
CA VAL A 151 7.07 -11.42 5.55
C VAL A 151 7.53 -10.03 5.99
N ASP A 152 8.72 -9.59 5.57
CA ASP A 152 9.25 -8.25 5.87
C ASP A 152 8.33 -7.17 5.33
N VAL A 153 7.93 -7.29 4.05
CA VAL A 153 7.00 -6.34 3.42
C VAL A 153 5.67 -6.28 4.19
N ARG A 154 5.15 -7.42 4.64
CA ARG A 154 3.89 -7.48 5.40
C ARG A 154 4.04 -6.92 6.81
N ILE A 155 5.20 -7.06 7.45
CA ILE A 155 5.50 -6.39 8.73
C ILE A 155 5.38 -4.87 8.55
N GLU A 156 5.97 -4.32 7.49
CA GLU A 156 5.94 -2.87 7.25
C GLU A 156 4.55 -2.34 6.90
N THR A 157 3.73 -3.13 6.20
CA THR A 157 2.50 -2.66 5.56
C THR A 157 1.21 -3.14 6.25
N GLU A 158 1.26 -4.24 7.00
CA GLU A 158 0.09 -4.96 7.52
C GLU A 158 0.23 -5.40 8.98
N LEU A 159 1.15 -4.78 9.74
CA LEU A 159 1.53 -5.22 11.09
C LEU A 159 0.35 -5.66 11.99
N PRO A 160 -0.75 -4.89 12.13
CA PRO A 160 -1.83 -5.28 13.04
C PRO A 160 -2.50 -6.61 12.64
N ALA A 161 -2.75 -6.80 11.34
CA ALA A 161 -3.32 -8.03 10.83
C ALA A 161 -2.31 -9.18 10.91
N LEU A 162 -1.06 -8.92 10.55
CA LEU A 162 -0.01 -9.92 10.54
C LEU A 162 0.32 -10.44 11.95
N LEU A 163 0.31 -9.57 12.96
CA LEU A 163 0.51 -9.96 14.36
C LEU A 163 -0.63 -10.86 14.86
N ARG A 164 -1.88 -10.52 14.53
CA ARG A 164 -3.05 -11.38 14.84
C ARG A 164 -2.93 -12.74 14.18
N ASP A 165 -2.51 -12.79 12.93
CA ASP A 165 -2.34 -14.04 12.18
C ASP A 165 -1.20 -14.88 12.76
N ALA A 166 -0.05 -14.26 13.09
CA ALA A 166 1.06 -14.93 13.75
C ALA A 166 0.61 -15.57 15.07
N ARG A 167 -0.15 -14.82 15.87
CA ARG A 167 -0.70 -15.29 17.14
C ARG A 167 -1.64 -16.48 16.97
N LYS A 168 -2.56 -16.39 16.01
CA LYS A 168 -3.51 -17.47 15.70
C LYS A 168 -2.78 -18.74 15.22
N ARG A 169 -1.80 -18.60 14.32
CA ARG A 169 -1.00 -19.73 13.80
C ARG A 169 -0.26 -20.48 14.90
N ARG A 170 0.09 -19.79 15.98
CA ARG A 170 0.79 -20.35 17.12
C ARG A 170 -0.13 -20.83 18.24
N GLY A 171 -1.45 -20.66 18.12
CA GLY A 171 -2.41 -21.01 19.17
C GLY A 171 -2.32 -20.12 20.41
N HIS A 172 -1.73 -18.92 20.30
CA HIS A 172 -1.49 -18.05 21.45
C HIS A 172 -2.69 -17.14 21.76
N THR A 173 -2.94 -16.89 23.04
CA THR A 173 -3.78 -15.77 23.48
C THR A 173 -3.00 -14.45 23.38
N GLN A 174 -3.68 -13.30 23.49
CA GLN A 174 -2.97 -12.01 23.54
C GLN A 174 -2.00 -11.94 24.73
N GLN A 175 -2.37 -12.53 25.88
CA GLN A 175 -1.49 -12.60 27.05
C GLN A 175 -0.26 -13.46 26.77
N THR A 176 -0.45 -14.66 26.23
CA THR A 176 0.66 -15.57 25.88
C THR A 176 1.62 -14.94 24.87
N ALA A 177 1.10 -14.19 23.90
CA ALA A 177 1.93 -13.45 22.95
C ALA A 177 2.71 -12.31 23.62
N ALA A 178 2.09 -11.58 24.55
CA ALA A 178 2.73 -10.54 25.33
C ALA A 178 3.88 -11.10 26.19
N ASP A 179 3.62 -12.22 26.88
CA ASP A 179 4.61 -12.91 27.71
C ASP A 179 5.82 -13.37 26.88
N GLU A 180 5.60 -13.95 25.69
CA GLU A 180 6.70 -14.38 24.81
C GLU A 180 7.51 -13.20 24.26
N MET A 181 6.84 -12.12 23.88
CA MET A 181 7.51 -10.89 23.41
C MET A 181 8.13 -10.09 24.57
N LYS A 182 7.85 -10.44 25.83
CA LYS A 182 8.25 -9.72 27.04
C LYS A 182 7.74 -8.27 27.06
N VAL A 183 6.48 -8.07 26.67
CA VAL A 183 5.80 -6.77 26.60
C VAL A 183 4.51 -6.80 27.41
N SER A 184 3.89 -5.64 27.61
CA SER A 184 2.60 -5.59 28.30
C SER A 184 1.46 -6.12 27.41
N LEU A 185 0.40 -6.67 28.03
CA LEU A 185 -0.83 -7.06 27.32
C LEU A 185 -1.44 -5.88 26.56
N ASP A 186 -1.40 -4.68 27.16
CA ASP A 186 -1.97 -3.47 26.56
C ASP A 186 -1.23 -3.07 25.27
N SER A 187 0.10 -3.26 25.25
CA SER A 187 0.91 -3.08 24.04
C SER A 187 0.43 -3.99 22.91
N VAL A 188 0.21 -5.29 23.18
CA VAL A 188 -0.30 -6.21 22.16
C VAL A 188 -1.70 -5.81 21.67
N LYS A 189 -2.59 -5.42 22.58
CA LYS A 189 -3.94 -4.96 22.23
C LYS A 189 -3.91 -3.73 21.33
N THR A 190 -3.10 -2.73 21.67
CA THR A 190 -2.99 -1.49 20.90
C THR A 190 -2.35 -1.71 19.53
N TRP A 191 -1.34 -2.58 19.43
CA TRP A 191 -0.71 -2.95 18.16
C TRP A 191 -1.63 -3.76 17.25
N GLU A 192 -2.32 -4.78 17.79
CA GLU A 192 -3.29 -5.58 17.01
C GLU A 192 -4.51 -4.75 16.56
N ALA A 193 -4.87 -3.70 17.32
CA ALA A 193 -5.91 -2.76 16.94
C ALA A 193 -5.43 -1.71 15.91
N GLY A 194 -4.12 -1.62 15.65
CA GLY A 194 -3.53 -0.61 14.77
C GLY A 194 -3.52 0.81 15.35
N LYS A 195 -3.68 0.96 16.67
CA LYS A 195 -3.67 2.28 17.35
C LYS A 195 -2.26 2.87 17.43
N HIS A 196 -1.27 2.02 17.71
CA HIS A 196 0.14 2.38 17.76
C HIS A 196 0.98 1.35 17.04
N ARG A 197 2.14 1.77 16.51
CA ARG A 197 3.17 0.86 16.02
C ARG A 197 4.21 0.64 17.11
N PRO A 198 4.77 -0.57 17.23
CA PRO A 198 5.90 -0.82 18.11
C PRO A 198 7.13 -0.08 17.60
N GLU A 199 7.95 0.41 18.54
CA GLU A 199 9.18 1.15 18.27
C GLU A 199 10.35 0.52 19.03
N GLY A 200 11.58 0.82 18.62
CA GLY A 200 12.80 0.34 19.28
C GLY A 200 12.82 -1.18 19.51
N ASP A 201 13.11 -1.60 20.74
CA ASP A 201 13.18 -3.01 21.14
C ASP A 201 11.85 -3.75 20.96
N ASN A 202 10.72 -3.06 21.15
CA ASN A 202 9.40 -3.65 20.95
C ASN A 202 9.17 -4.02 19.49
N ARG A 203 9.66 -3.20 18.54
CA ARG A 203 9.59 -3.52 17.12
C ARG A 203 10.35 -4.82 16.85
N SER A 204 11.59 -4.91 17.32
CA SER A 204 12.42 -6.10 17.17
C SER A 204 11.78 -7.35 17.79
N ALA A 205 11.10 -7.22 18.94
CA ALA A 205 10.39 -8.33 19.58
C ALA A 205 9.20 -8.82 18.73
N VAL A 206 8.38 -7.89 18.22
CA VAL A 206 7.23 -8.21 17.37
C VAL A 206 7.67 -8.85 16.05
N GLU A 207 8.71 -8.31 15.40
CA GLU A 207 9.24 -8.87 14.15
C GLU A 207 9.73 -10.31 14.35
N ARG A 208 10.47 -10.56 15.44
CA ARG A 208 10.96 -11.91 15.78
C ARG A 208 9.80 -12.87 16.04
N TYR A 209 8.77 -12.41 16.76
CA TYR A 209 7.57 -13.18 17.03
C TYR A 209 6.83 -13.58 15.76
N ILE A 210 6.65 -12.63 14.83
CA ILE A 210 6.01 -12.84 13.54
C ILE A 210 6.83 -13.81 12.69
N ARG A 211 8.15 -13.57 12.54
CA ARG A 211 9.02 -14.44 11.75
C ARG A 211 8.98 -15.89 12.24
N LYS A 212 8.98 -16.13 13.55
CA LYS A 212 8.84 -17.47 14.12
C LYS A 212 7.51 -18.16 13.75
N ALA A 213 6.44 -17.40 13.51
CA ALA A 213 5.15 -17.96 13.09
C ALA A 213 5.08 -18.31 11.59
N PHE A 214 5.93 -17.71 10.75
CA PHE A 214 5.83 -17.81 9.28
C PHE A 214 7.04 -18.45 8.60
N LEU A 215 8.23 -18.41 9.22
CA LEU A 215 9.49 -18.88 8.63
C LEU A 215 10.01 -20.17 9.30
N SER A 216 9.44 -20.57 10.43
CA SER A 216 9.83 -21.81 11.12
C SER A 216 9.09 -23.01 10.52
N GLY A 217 9.73 -23.71 9.59
CA GLY A 217 9.30 -25.01 9.10
C GLY A 217 9.63 -26.14 10.09
N SER A 218 8.74 -26.41 11.04
CA SER A 218 8.38 -27.76 11.53
C SER A 218 7.23 -27.65 12.51
N PRO A 219 6.09 -28.31 12.28
CA PRO A 219 5.17 -28.57 13.37
C PRO A 219 5.87 -29.54 14.33
N GLU A 220 6.18 -29.07 15.53
CA GLU A 220 6.19 -29.97 16.69
C GLU A 220 4.86 -30.73 16.64
N THR A 221 4.98 -32.04 16.47
CA THR A 221 3.84 -32.95 16.47
C THR A 221 3.11 -32.73 17.80
N PRO A 222 1.80 -32.46 17.82
CA PRO A 222 1.09 -32.34 19.07
C PRO A 222 1.22 -33.68 19.83
N PRO A 223 1.39 -33.69 21.17
CA PRO A 223 1.28 -34.92 21.92
C PRO A 223 -0.12 -35.50 21.66
N ASN A 224 -0.15 -36.70 21.09
CA ASN A 224 -1.38 -37.46 20.92
C ASN A 224 -1.99 -37.72 22.32
N PRO A 225 -3.31 -37.62 22.47
CA PRO A 225 -3.99 -37.97 23.72
C PRO A 225 -3.82 -39.45 24.09
#